data_AF-A0A950ZZZ4-F1
#
_entry.id   AF-A0A950ZZZ4-F1
#
_cell.length_a   1.000
_cell.length_b   1.000
_cell.length_c   1.000
_cell.angle_alpha   90.00
_cell.angle_beta   90.00
_cell.angle_gamma   90.00
#
_symmetry.space_group_name_H-M   'P 1'
#
loop_
_entity.id
_entity.type
_entity.pdbx_description
1 polymer ?
#
loop_
_entity_poly.entity_id
_entity_poly.type
_entity_poly.pdbx_seq_one_letter_code
_entity_poly.pdbx_strand_id
1 'polypeptide(L)'
;VRLGLAYGFEGLRRLVTLVGQANARMLMYTGSRIRADDALRIGLVNQVVDPDQLRPTVFDLARQIASNAPLSVAAAKLGIDQVLLDPADRDLAALTAATAACFNSEDYREGRTAFREKRQPHFVGR
;
A
#
# COMPACT_ATOMS: atom_id res chain seq x y z
N VAL A 1 -8.26 -11.68 -21.99
CA VAL A 1 -7.91 -12.26 -23.32
C VAL A 1 -8.54 -13.61 -23.60
N ARG A 2 -8.38 -14.65 -22.78
CA ARG A 2 -8.94 -16.00 -23.06
C ARG A 2 -10.48 -16.05 -23.09
N LEU A 3 -11.15 -15.07 -22.47
CA LEU A 3 -12.61 -14.89 -22.50
C LEU A 3 -13.06 -13.84 -23.53
N GLY A 4 -12.18 -13.34 -24.40
CA GLY A 4 -12.51 -12.28 -25.36
C GLY A 4 -12.74 -10.88 -24.76
N LEU A 5 -12.57 -10.73 -23.44
CA LEU A 5 -12.78 -9.46 -22.73
C LEU A 5 -11.51 -8.59 -22.73
N ALA A 6 -11.72 -7.29 -22.94
CA ALA A 6 -10.75 -6.24 -22.68
C ALA A 6 -10.80 -5.80 -21.21
N TYR A 7 -9.66 -5.35 -20.70
CA TYR A 7 -9.55 -4.81 -19.34
C TYR A 7 -9.52 -3.28 -19.41
N GLY A 8 -10.20 -2.63 -18.47
CA GLY A 8 -10.23 -1.17 -18.38
C GLY A 8 -8.86 -0.57 -18.11
N PHE A 9 -8.68 0.69 -18.53
CA PHE A 9 -7.41 1.44 -18.41
C PHE A 9 -6.84 1.40 -16.99
N GLU A 10 -7.65 1.68 -15.97
CA GLU A 10 -7.21 1.75 -14.58
C GLU A 10 -6.66 0.41 -14.06
N GLY A 11 -7.24 -0.72 -14.48
CA GLY A 11 -6.75 -2.05 -14.13
C GLY A 11 -5.40 -2.35 -14.79
N LEU A 12 -5.25 -1.98 -16.07
CA LEU A 12 -3.99 -2.12 -16.79
C LEU A 12 -2.90 -1.21 -16.21
N ARG A 13 -3.26 0.03 -15.86
CA ARG A 13 -2.37 1.01 -15.26
C ARG A 13 -1.80 0.47 -13.94
N ARG A 14 -2.66 -0.03 -13.04
CA ARG A 14 -2.21 -0.64 -11.78
C ARG A 14 -1.26 -1.83 -12.00
N LEU A 15 -1.60 -2.73 -12.92
CA LEU A 15 -0.74 -3.87 -13.22
C LEU A 15 0.63 -3.43 -13.76
N VAL A 16 0.65 -2.51 -14.74
CA VAL A 16 1.88 -2.00 -15.32
C VAL A 16 2.73 -1.27 -14.28
N THR A 17 2.11 -0.49 -13.39
CA THR A 17 2.82 0.19 -12.29
C THR A 17 3.42 -0.81 -11.30
N LEU A 18 2.76 -1.94 -11.03
CA LEU A 18 3.26 -2.96 -10.10
C LEU A 18 4.39 -3.80 -10.69
N VAL A 19 4.20 -4.36 -11.89
CA VAL A 19 5.10 -5.40 -12.44
C VAL A 19 5.95 -4.95 -13.64
N GLY A 20 5.78 -3.70 -14.07
CA GLY A 20 6.40 -3.15 -15.28
C GLY A 20 5.75 -3.63 -16.58
N GLN A 21 5.99 -2.89 -17.67
CA GLN A 21 5.35 -3.14 -18.96
C GLN A 21 5.65 -4.53 -19.54
N ALA A 22 6.85 -5.09 -19.31
CA ALA A 22 7.26 -6.37 -19.89
C ALA A 22 6.45 -7.53 -19.28
N ASN A 23 6.41 -7.63 -17.95
CA ASN A 23 5.65 -8.68 -17.26
C ASN A 23 4.14 -8.47 -17.44
N ALA A 24 3.66 -7.22 -17.42
CA ALA A 24 2.26 -6.93 -17.69
C ALA A 24 1.84 -7.43 -19.08
N ARG A 25 2.62 -7.16 -20.14
CA ARG A 25 2.36 -7.70 -21.49
C ARG A 25 2.35 -9.22 -21.51
N MET A 26 3.33 -9.86 -20.88
CA MET A 26 3.40 -11.32 -20.81
C MET A 26 2.14 -11.92 -20.15
N LEU A 27 1.73 -11.40 -18.99
CA LEU A 27 0.54 -11.86 -18.27
C LEU A 27 -0.74 -11.61 -19.09
N MET A 28 -0.90 -10.39 -19.61
CA MET A 28 -2.12 -9.99 -20.29
C MET A 28 -2.29 -10.64 -21.66
N TYR A 29 -1.22 -10.88 -22.41
CA TYR A 29 -1.31 -11.47 -23.75
C TYR A 29 -1.44 -12.99 -23.70
N THR A 30 -0.74 -13.66 -22.78
CA THR A 30 -0.78 -15.12 -22.70
C THR A 30 -1.95 -15.62 -21.84
N GLY A 31 -2.42 -14.82 -20.90
CA GLY A 31 -3.37 -15.25 -19.86
C GLY A 31 -2.83 -16.42 -19.03
N SER A 32 -1.50 -16.56 -18.92
CA SER A 32 -0.87 -17.66 -18.23
C SER A 32 -0.95 -17.48 -16.71
N ARG A 33 -1.05 -18.61 -16.00
CA ARG A 33 -0.89 -18.64 -14.55
C ARG A 33 0.60 -18.59 -14.22
N ILE A 34 0.96 -17.88 -13.16
CA ILE A 34 2.32 -17.81 -12.64
C ILE A 34 2.40 -18.45 -11.25
N ARG A 35 3.59 -18.90 -10.86
CA ARG A 35 3.85 -19.40 -9.51
C ARG A 35 4.06 -18.25 -8.51
N ALA A 36 3.96 -18.54 -7.22
CA ALA A 36 4.14 -17.54 -6.16
C ALA A 36 5.53 -16.89 -6.23
N ASP A 37 6.59 -17.67 -6.45
CA ASP A 37 7.96 -17.16 -6.53
C ASP A 37 8.16 -16.20 -7.71
N ASP A 38 7.52 -16.50 -8.86
CA ASP A 38 7.52 -15.60 -10.01
C ASP A 38 6.74 -14.32 -9.72
N ALA A 39 5.58 -14.44 -9.05
CA ALA A 39 4.79 -13.28 -8.64
C ALA A 39 5.58 -12.36 -7.70
N LEU A 40 6.37 -12.92 -6.78
CA LEU A 40 7.27 -12.16 -5.91
C LEU A 40 8.39 -11.49 -6.72
N ARG A 41 9.06 -12.26 -7.59
CA ARG A 41 10.16 -11.76 -8.43
C ARG A 41 9.76 -10.60 -9.32
N ILE A 42 8.53 -10.59 -9.84
CA ILE A 42 8.03 -9.49 -10.69
C ILE A 42 7.37 -8.36 -9.90
N GLY A 43 7.30 -8.43 -8.57
CA GLY A 43 6.69 -7.40 -7.72
C GLY A 43 5.16 -7.42 -7.68
N LEU A 44 4.52 -8.52 -8.09
CA LEU A 44 3.05 -8.66 -8.00
C LEU A 44 2.58 -8.91 -6.56
N VAL A 45 3.41 -9.55 -5.74
CA VAL A 45 3.17 -9.79 -4.32
C VAL A 45 4.39 -9.38 -3.51
N ASN A 46 4.18 -9.01 -2.25
CA ASN A 46 5.25 -8.50 -1.38
C ASN A 46 6.01 -9.61 -0.63
N GLN A 47 5.38 -10.76 -0.41
CA GLN A 47 5.96 -11.87 0.35
C GLN A 47 5.32 -13.20 -0.05
N VAL A 48 6.10 -14.28 -0.01
CA VAL A 48 5.66 -15.66 -0.17
C VAL A 48 6.07 -16.42 1.09
N VAL A 49 5.14 -17.18 1.67
CA VAL A 49 5.33 -18.01 2.86
C VAL A 49 4.65 -19.34 2.67
N ASP A 50 5.01 -20.32 3.50
CA ASP A 50 4.33 -21.60 3.52
C ASP A 50 2.84 -21.43 3.91
N PRO A 51 1.94 -22.29 3.41
CA PRO A 51 0.49 -22.13 3.62
C PRO A 51 0.05 -22.04 5.08
N ASP A 52 0.72 -22.77 5.98
CA ASP A 52 0.47 -22.76 7.42
C ASP A 52 0.95 -21.47 8.10
N GLN A 53 1.92 -20.77 7.50
CA GLN A 53 2.45 -19.49 7.99
C GLN A 53 1.68 -18.27 7.46
N LEU A 54 0.84 -18.43 6.43
CA LEU A 54 0.11 -17.31 5.81
C LEU A 54 -0.67 -16.47 6.82
N ARG A 55 -1.47 -17.12 7.67
CA ARG A 55 -2.28 -16.40 8.68
C ARG A 55 -1.40 -15.71 9.72
N PRO A 56 -0.47 -16.39 10.42
CA PRO A 56 0.47 -15.74 11.34
C PRO A 56 1.16 -14.53 10.72
N THR A 57 1.78 -14.68 9.55
CA THR A 57 2.51 -13.59 8.89
C THR A 57 1.60 -12.39 8.57
N VAL A 58 0.38 -12.62 8.08
CA VAL A 58 -0.58 -11.55 7.79
C VAL A 58 -0.99 -10.81 9.06
N PHE A 59 -1.27 -11.53 10.15
CA PHE A 59 -1.65 -10.90 11.42
C PHE A 59 -0.49 -10.14 12.06
N ASP A 60 0.73 -10.63 11.94
CA ASP A 60 1.93 -9.97 12.44
C ASP A 60 2.13 -8.63 11.71
N LEU A 61 2.04 -8.64 10.38
CA LEU A 61 2.12 -7.42 9.57
C LEU A 61 0.98 -6.45 9.90
N ALA A 62 -0.25 -6.95 10.01
CA ALA A 62 -1.40 -6.13 10.36
C ALA A 62 -1.23 -5.48 11.74
N ARG A 63 -0.68 -6.22 12.72
CA ARG A 63 -0.36 -5.68 14.06
C ARG A 63 0.72 -4.61 14.01
N GLN A 64 1.77 -4.80 13.20
CA GLN A 64 2.81 -3.78 12.99
C GLN A 64 2.24 -2.50 12.38
N ILE A 65 1.32 -2.61 11.42
CA ILE A 65 0.65 -1.44 10.84
C ILE A 65 -0.26 -0.78 11.87
N ALA A 66 -1.05 -1.57 12.61
CA ALA A 66 -1.99 -1.09 13.62
C ALA A 66 -1.30 -0.44 14.84
N SER A 67 -0.02 -0.74 15.11
CA SER A 67 0.76 -0.08 16.16
C SER A 67 1.30 1.29 15.76
N ASN A 68 1.14 1.71 14.50
CA ASN A 68 1.55 3.03 14.04
C ASN A 68 0.43 4.06 14.22
N ALA A 69 0.78 5.35 14.17
CA ALA A 69 -0.19 6.44 14.29
C ALA A 69 -1.27 6.34 13.20
N PRO A 70 -2.56 6.13 13.55
CA PRO A 70 -3.61 5.87 12.56
C PRO A 70 -3.75 6.97 11.51
N LEU A 71 -3.64 8.24 11.92
CA LEU A 71 -3.72 9.37 10.99
C LEU A 71 -2.55 9.38 10.00
N SER A 72 -1.35 9.03 10.44
CA SER A 72 -0.17 8.93 9.57
C SER A 72 -0.31 7.79 8.56
N VAL A 73 -0.81 6.63 8.98
CA VAL A 73 -1.08 5.51 8.06
C VAL A 73 -2.14 5.89 7.02
N ALA A 74 -3.21 6.56 7.44
CA ALA A 74 -4.27 7.02 6.55
C ALA A 74 -3.76 8.07 5.54
N ALA A 75 -2.97 9.05 5.99
CA ALA A 75 -2.37 10.06 5.13
C ALA A 75 -1.37 9.45 4.13
N ALA A 76 -0.56 8.48 4.56
CA ALA A 76 0.36 7.76 3.68
C ALA A 76 -0.40 6.98 2.58
N LYS A 77 -1.47 6.27 2.96
CA LYS A 77 -2.33 5.57 2.01
C LYS A 77 -2.94 6.54 0.98
N LEU A 78 -3.53 7.64 1.47
CA LEU A 78 -4.08 8.69 0.59
C LEU A 78 -3.00 9.23 -0.36
N GLY A 79 -1.81 9.54 0.15
CA GLY A 79 -0.71 10.06 -0.65
C GLY A 79 -0.29 9.11 -1.77
N ILE A 80 -0.16 7.81 -1.47
CA ILE A 80 0.14 6.78 -2.48
C ILE A 80 -0.97 6.73 -3.54
N ASP A 81 -2.24 6.73 -3.12
CA ASP A 81 -3.38 6.71 -4.05
C ASP A 81 -3.36 7.96 -4.98
N GLN A 82 -3.05 9.14 -4.44
CA GLN A 82 -2.93 10.37 -5.24
C GLN A 82 -1.74 10.34 -6.21
N VAL A 83 -0.58 9.80 -5.80
CA VAL A 83 0.59 9.66 -6.69
C VAL A 83 0.29 8.76 -7.88
N LEU A 84 -0.58 7.77 -7.70
CA LEU A 84 -1.00 6.89 -8.77
C LEU A 84 -1.94 7.59 -9.77
N LEU A 85 -2.62 8.67 -9.42
CA LEU A 85 -3.51 9.36 -10.36
C LEU A 85 -2.73 10.20 -11.37
N ASP A 86 -3.36 10.45 -12.52
CA ASP A 86 -2.88 11.43 -13.48
C ASP A 86 -2.84 12.81 -12.81
N PRO A 87 -1.86 13.68 -13.14
CA PRO A 87 -1.68 14.96 -12.43
C PRO A 87 -2.94 15.84 -12.35
N ALA A 88 -3.82 15.77 -13.36
CA ALA A 88 -5.06 16.54 -13.41
C ALA A 88 -6.16 16.02 -12.45
N ASP A 89 -6.10 14.74 -12.07
CA ASP A 89 -7.12 14.09 -11.23
C ASP A 89 -6.72 14.05 -9.74
N ARG A 90 -5.54 14.57 -9.39
CA ARG A 90 -5.03 14.55 -8.02
C ARG A 90 -5.73 15.57 -7.14
N ASP A 91 -6.19 15.10 -5.98
CA ASP A 91 -6.66 15.96 -4.89
C ASP A 91 -5.52 16.27 -3.91
N LEU A 92 -4.67 17.23 -4.31
CA LEU A 92 -3.56 17.71 -3.48
C LEU A 92 -4.05 18.49 -2.26
N ALA A 93 -5.26 19.06 -2.31
CA ALA A 93 -5.86 19.77 -1.18
C ALA A 93 -6.23 18.79 -0.06
N ALA A 94 -6.85 17.66 -0.39
CA ALA A 94 -7.13 16.58 0.56
C ALA A 94 -5.84 16.02 1.18
N LEU A 95 -4.79 15.81 0.38
CA LEU A 95 -3.50 15.34 0.89
C LEU A 95 -2.85 16.36 1.84
N THR A 96 -2.92 17.66 1.52
CA THR A 96 -2.43 18.74 2.37
C THR A 96 -3.22 18.78 3.69
N ALA A 97 -4.54 18.66 3.65
CA ALA A 97 -5.39 18.63 4.83
C ALA A 97 -5.09 17.41 5.73
N ALA A 98 -4.94 16.21 5.14
CA ALA A 98 -4.58 14.99 5.87
C ALA A 98 -3.20 15.12 6.55
N THR A 99 -2.24 15.73 5.86
CA THR A 99 -0.90 16.00 6.39
C THR A 99 -0.96 16.98 7.57
N ALA A 100 -1.72 18.07 7.43
CA ALA A 100 -1.91 19.04 8.51
C ALA A 100 -2.59 18.40 9.73
N ALA A 101 -3.60 17.54 9.52
CA ALA A 101 -4.26 16.80 10.60
C ALA A 101 -3.27 15.90 11.36
N CYS A 102 -2.33 15.25 10.66
CA CYS A 102 -1.27 14.47 11.31
C CYS A 102 -0.41 15.35 12.22
N PHE A 103 0.07 16.50 11.73
CA PHE A 103 0.93 17.40 12.52
C PHE A 103 0.22 18.04 13.73
N ASN A 104 -1.10 18.19 13.65
CA ASN A 104 -1.91 18.77 14.72
C ASN A 104 -2.48 17.73 15.70
N SER A 105 -2.21 16.44 15.49
CA SER A 105 -2.76 15.33 16.29
C SER A 105 -2.14 15.18 17.68
N GLU A 106 -2.89 14.57 18.61
CA GLU A 106 -2.37 14.10 19.90
C GLU A 106 -1.25 13.08 19.66
N ASP A 107 -1.41 12.24 18.64
CA ASP A 107 -0.45 11.20 18.25
C ASP A 107 0.92 11.78 17.85
N TYR A 108 0.97 12.92 17.17
CA TYR A 108 2.25 13.55 16.84
C TYR A 108 2.99 14.00 18.10
N ARG A 109 2.24 14.58 19.07
CA ARG A 109 2.79 14.99 20.37
C ARG A 109 3.26 13.79 21.17
N GLU A 110 2.47 12.72 21.21
CA GLU A 110 2.80 11.46 21.88
C GLU A 110 4.01 10.79 21.25
N GLY A 111 4.07 10.67 19.93
CA GLY A 111 5.20 10.07 19.22
C GLY A 111 6.52 10.78 19.52
N ARG A 112 6.52 12.12 19.54
CA ARG A 112 7.71 12.92 19.94
C ARG A 112 8.10 12.70 21.40
N THR A 113 7.10 12.57 22.29
CA THR A 113 7.31 12.37 23.72
C THR A 113 7.88 10.97 24.00
N ALA A 114 7.23 9.94 23.46
CA ALA A 114 7.66 8.55 23.55
C ALA A 114 9.06 8.33 22.98
N PHE A 115 9.39 8.96 21.85
CA PHE A 115 10.73 8.93 21.27
C PHE A 115 11.78 9.51 22.21
N ARG A 116 11.51 10.70 22.80
CA ARG A 116 12.41 11.34 23.77
C ARG A 116 12.57 10.49 25.05
N GLU A 117 11.51 9.85 25.50
CA GLU A 117 11.46 9.01 26.69
C GLU A 117 11.91 7.56 26.45
N LYS A 118 12.24 7.19 25.20
CA LYS A 118 12.63 5.83 24.78
C LYS A 118 11.63 4.76 25.18
N ARG A 119 10.34 5.08 25.10
CA ARG A 119 9.23 4.15 25.35
C ARG A 119 8.40 3.94 24.09
N GLN A 120 7.56 2.91 24.10
CA GLN A 120 6.59 2.72 23.03
C GLN A 120 5.51 3.82 23.09
N PRO A 121 5.12 4.41 21.95
CA PRO A 121 4.03 5.37 21.89
C PRO A 121 2.67 4.69 22.03
N HIS A 122 1.69 5.41 22.58
CA HIS A 122 0.29 4.99 22.61
C HIS A 122 -0.55 5.88 21.69
N PHE A 123 -0.72 5.45 20.45
CA PHE A 123 -1.50 6.20 19.46
C PHE A 123 -3.01 5.93 19.59
N VAL A 124 -3.81 6.98 19.41
CA VAL A 124 -5.28 6.97 19.57
C VAL A 124 -6.03 7.48 18.34
N GLY A 125 -5.32 7.98 17.32
CA GLY A 125 -5.91 8.36 16.03
C GLY A 125 -6.67 9.68 16.04
N ARG A 126 -6.27 10.63 16.88
CA ARG A 126 -6.85 11.98 16.96
C ARG A 126 -5.79 13.02 17.29
#